data_AF-A0A529N244-F1
#
_entry.id   AF-A0A529N244-F1
#
_cell.length_a   1.000
_cell.length_b   1.000
_cell.length_c   1.000
_cell.angle_alpha   90.00
_cell.angle_beta   90.00
_cell.angle_gamma   90.00
#
_symmetry.space_group_name_H-M   'P 1'
#
loop_
_entity.id
_entity.type
_entity.pdbx_description
1 polymer ?
#
loop_
_entity_poly.entity_id
_entity_poly.type
_entity_poly.pdbx_seq_one_letter_code
_entity_poly.pdbx_strand_id
1 'polypeptide(L)'
;GEPVHLIVGDMALQQRSEHDVFAGPSTRYCPAGVYEWVDKDGNAAADPSAKDVRFVINAQNCVHCKTCDIKDPNQNINWVPPQGGEGPVYQGM
;
A
#
# COMPACT_ATOMS: atom_id res chain seq x y z
N GLY A 1 -11.08 -13.58 -9.94
CA GLY A 1 -10.37 -12.44 -9.32
C GLY A 1 -8.94 -12.55 -9.74
N GLU A 2 -8.38 -11.46 -10.29
CA GLU A 2 -6.97 -11.39 -10.61
C GLU A 2 -6.11 -11.34 -9.33
N PRO A 3 -4.88 -11.87 -9.33
CA PRO A 3 -3.92 -11.63 -8.25
C PRO A 3 -3.65 -10.14 -8.05
N VAL A 4 -3.44 -9.74 -6.80
CA VAL A 4 -3.04 -8.36 -6.48
C VAL A 4 -1.67 -8.09 -7.09
N HIS A 5 -1.58 -7.07 -7.96
CA HIS A 5 -0.36 -6.67 -8.67
C HIS A 5 0.63 -5.85 -7.82
N LEU A 6 0.37 -5.78 -6.51
CA LEU A 6 1.16 -5.08 -5.49
C LEU A 6 1.65 -6.10 -4.48
N ILE A 7 2.89 -6.55 -4.64
CA ILE A 7 3.42 -7.70 -3.91
C ILE A 7 4.28 -7.21 -2.74
N VAL A 8 3.91 -7.56 -1.51
CA VAL A 8 4.72 -7.28 -0.32
C VAL A 8 5.69 -8.44 -0.09
N GLY A 9 6.99 -8.17 -0.06
CA GLY A 9 8.03 -9.19 0.12
C GLY A 9 8.05 -9.79 1.54
N ASP A 10 8.10 -8.94 2.55
CA ASP A 10 8.10 -9.31 3.97
C ASP A 10 7.04 -8.51 4.75
N MET A 11 5.95 -9.16 5.13
CA MET A 11 4.86 -8.54 5.91
C MET A 11 5.30 -8.13 7.33
N ALA A 12 6.26 -8.85 7.93
CA ALA A 12 6.81 -8.45 9.21
C ALA A 12 7.72 -7.22 9.07
N LEU A 13 8.40 -7.05 7.92
CA LEU A 13 9.18 -5.84 7.62
C LEU A 13 8.26 -4.64 7.43
N GLN A 14 7.14 -4.88 6.75
CA GLN A 14 6.10 -3.88 6.55
C GLN A 14 5.64 -3.30 7.88
N GLN A 15 5.37 -4.16 8.87
CA GLN A 15 4.99 -3.68 10.20
C GLN A 15 6.17 -3.03 10.96
N ARG A 16 7.29 -3.75 11.13
CA ARG A 16 8.39 -3.30 12.02
C ARG A 16 9.14 -2.05 11.51
N SER A 17 8.94 -1.64 10.27
CA SER A 17 9.60 -0.48 9.68
C SER A 17 8.61 0.53 9.09
N GLU A 18 7.83 0.14 8.09
CA GLU A 18 6.92 1.08 7.41
C GLU A 18 5.89 1.65 8.40
N HIS A 19 5.31 0.82 9.28
CA HIS A 19 4.45 1.28 10.37
C HIS A 19 5.24 1.80 11.59
N ASP A 20 6.01 0.93 12.26
CA ASP A 20 6.55 1.20 13.60
C ASP A 20 7.64 2.29 13.62
N VAL A 21 8.33 2.53 12.50
CA VAL A 21 9.40 3.55 12.41
C VAL A 21 8.93 4.78 11.65
N PHE A 22 8.23 4.58 10.53
CA PHE A 22 7.87 5.66 9.60
C PHE A 22 6.40 6.11 9.67
N ALA A 23 5.61 5.55 10.60
CA ALA A 23 4.21 5.91 10.81
C ALA A 23 3.32 5.68 9.58
N GLY A 24 3.57 4.62 8.80
CA GLY A 24 2.75 4.23 7.66
C GLY A 24 2.81 5.20 6.46
N PRO A 25 3.99 5.55 5.90
CA PRO A 25 4.10 6.54 4.82
C PRO A 25 3.35 6.16 3.53
N SER A 26 3.05 4.87 3.30
CA SER A 26 2.26 4.40 2.16
C SER A 26 0.86 4.99 2.11
N THR A 27 0.28 5.31 3.27
CA THR A 27 -1.01 6.00 3.40
C THR A 27 -0.96 7.46 2.91
N ARG A 28 0.24 8.04 2.78
CA ARG A 28 0.45 9.46 2.44
C ARG A 28 1.01 9.65 1.05
N TYR A 29 2.02 8.85 0.64
CA TYR A 29 2.60 8.98 -0.70
C TYR A 29 1.73 8.34 -1.79
N CYS A 30 0.84 7.40 -1.43
CA CYS A 30 -0.03 6.77 -2.40
C CYS A 30 -1.12 7.77 -2.82
N PRO A 31 -1.23 8.13 -4.10
CA PRO A 31 -2.18 9.15 -4.54
C PRO A 31 -3.63 8.64 -4.61
N ALA A 32 -3.88 7.36 -4.33
CA ALA A 32 -5.17 6.72 -4.58
C ALA A 32 -5.71 5.91 -3.39
N GLY A 33 -5.15 6.06 -2.18
CA GLY A 33 -5.66 5.35 -1.00
C GLY A 33 -5.64 3.82 -1.15
N VAL A 34 -4.57 3.29 -1.75
CA VAL A 34 -4.39 1.84 -1.94
C VAL A 34 -4.00 1.15 -0.63
N TYR A 35 -3.24 1.83 0.24
CA TYR A 35 -2.67 1.22 1.43
C TYR A 35 -3.27 1.83 2.69
N GLU A 36 -3.62 0.97 3.64
CA GLU A 36 -4.09 1.36 4.95
C GLU A 36 -3.42 0.53 6.04
N TRP A 37 -3.20 1.16 7.19
CA TRP A 37 -3.03 0.46 8.46
C TRP A 37 -4.30 0.59 9.25
N VAL A 38 -4.85 -0.54 9.68
CA VAL A 38 -6.08 -0.58 10.47
C VAL A 38 -5.87 -1.34 11.77
N ASP A 39 -6.57 -0.94 12.82
CA ASP A 39 -6.67 -1.71 14.06
C ASP A 39 -7.61 -2.92 13.90
N LYS A 40 -7.80 -3.69 14.99
CA LYS A 40 -8.70 -4.85 15.03
C LYS A 40 -10.16 -4.53 14.71
N ASP A 41 -10.59 -3.28 14.92
CA ASP A 41 -11.96 -2.81 14.71
C ASP A 41 -12.12 -2.12 13.34
N GLY A 42 -11.03 -2.02 12.57
CA GLY A 42 -11.00 -1.42 11.23
C GLY A 42 -10.77 0.08 11.21
N ASN A 43 -10.40 0.70 12.33
CA ASN A 43 -10.10 2.14 12.37
C ASN A 43 -8.69 2.43 11.87
N ALA A 44 -8.48 3.62 11.30
CA ALA A 44 -7.17 4.07 10.86
C ALA A 44 -6.14 4.02 12.00
N ALA A 45 -5.03 3.35 11.74
CA ALA A 45 -4.00 3.06 12.72
C ALA A 45 -2.60 3.29 12.16
N ALA A 46 -2.41 4.25 11.24
CA ALA A 46 -1.08 4.62 10.74
C ALA A 46 -0.33 5.53 11.73
N ASP A 47 -0.05 4.98 12.92
CA ASP A 47 0.61 5.64 14.05
C ASP A 47 1.55 4.64 14.76
N PRO A 48 2.83 4.95 15.02
CA PRO A 48 3.78 4.03 15.65
C PRO A 48 3.39 3.56 17.07
N SER A 49 2.51 4.30 17.75
CA SER A 49 1.99 3.92 19.06
C SER A 49 0.86 2.88 18.98
N ALA A 50 0.20 2.74 17.82
CA ALA A 50 -0.84 1.75 17.61
C ALA A 50 -0.30 0.33 17.76
N LYS A 51 -1.17 -0.57 18.25
CA LYS A 51 -0.90 -1.99 18.48
C LYS A 51 -1.95 -2.84 17.79
N ASP A 52 -1.63 -4.11 17.56
CA ASP A 52 -2.53 -5.07 16.91
C ASP A 52 -3.07 -4.57 15.56
N VAL A 53 -2.16 -3.99 14.77
CA VAL A 53 -2.47 -3.39 13.47
C VAL A 53 -2.34 -4.40 12.33
N ARG A 54 -3.06 -4.14 11.23
CA ARG A 54 -3.03 -4.92 10.00
C ARG A 54 -2.81 -4.00 8.80
N PHE A 55 -1.93 -4.43 7.90
CA PHE A 55 -1.75 -3.79 6.59
C PHE A 55 -2.83 -4.26 5.61
N VAL A 56 -3.51 -3.32 4.95
CA VAL A 56 -4.58 -3.58 3.99
C VAL A 56 -4.20 -2.99 2.64
N ILE A 57 -4.45 -3.75 1.57
CA ILE A 57 -4.18 -3.35 0.19
C ILE A 57 -5.50 -3.34 -0.59
N ASN A 58 -6.00 -2.14 -0.86
CA ASN A 58 -7.13 -1.84 -1.73
C ASN A 58 -6.66 -1.73 -3.19
N ALA A 59 -6.19 -2.84 -3.76
CA ALA A 59 -5.53 -2.86 -5.07
C ALA A 59 -6.40 -2.32 -6.22
N GLN A 60 -7.74 -2.41 -6.09
CA GLN A 60 -8.70 -1.85 -7.03
C GLN A 60 -8.58 -0.32 -7.22
N ASN A 61 -8.00 0.38 -6.25
CA ASN A 61 -7.79 1.83 -6.34
C ASN A 61 -6.51 2.20 -7.11
N CYS A 62 -5.66 1.24 -7.47
CA CYS A 62 -4.34 1.53 -8.01
C CYS A 62 -4.41 2.28 -9.35
N VAL A 63 -3.71 3.42 -9.44
CA VAL A 63 -3.61 4.25 -10.65
C VAL A 63 -2.29 4.05 -11.43
N HIS A 64 -1.56 2.97 -11.12
CA HIS A 64 -0.32 2.57 -11.80
C HIS A 64 0.81 3.62 -11.79
N CYS A 65 0.78 4.58 -10.85
CA CYS A 65 1.79 5.64 -10.73
C CYS A 65 3.20 5.17 -10.32
N LYS A 66 3.33 3.94 -9.80
CA LYS A 66 4.58 3.34 -9.28
C LYS A 66 5.20 4.00 -8.05
N THR A 67 4.58 5.02 -7.46
CA THR A 67 5.15 5.71 -6.29
C THR A 67 5.46 4.77 -5.13
N CYS A 68 4.63 3.76 -4.88
CA CYS A 68 4.86 2.77 -3.82
C CYS A 68 6.12 1.93 -4.03
N ASP A 69 6.38 1.50 -5.27
CA ASP A 69 7.58 0.77 -5.67
C ASP A 69 8.85 1.62 -5.45
N ILE A 70 8.75 2.95 -5.59
CA ILE A 70 9.90 3.86 -5.49
C ILE A 70 10.12 4.41 -4.08
N LYS A 71 9.03 4.73 -3.35
CA LYS A 71 9.08 5.51 -2.10
C LYS A 71 8.94 4.67 -0.85
N ASP A 72 8.68 3.36 -0.98
CA ASP A 72 8.78 2.45 0.16
C ASP A 72 10.20 2.53 0.76
N PRO A 73 10.33 2.89 2.07
CA PRO A 73 11.61 2.98 2.75
C PRO A 73 12.49 1.73 2.64
N ASN A 74 11.87 0.56 2.44
CA ASN A 74 12.56 -0.73 2.44
C ASN A 74 12.60 -1.41 1.06
N GLN A 75 12.03 -0.80 0.02
CA GLN A 75 11.83 -1.46 -1.28
C GLN A 75 11.13 -2.84 -1.13
N ASN A 76 10.13 -2.91 -0.24
CA ASN A 76 9.43 -4.12 0.14
C ASN A 76 8.14 -4.35 -0.69
N ILE A 77 7.56 -3.29 -1.25
CA ILE A 77 6.45 -3.35 -2.20
C ILE A 77 6.99 -3.43 -3.63
N ASN A 78 6.75 -4.54 -4.31
CA ASN A 78 7.07 -4.74 -5.72
C ASN A 78 5.80 -4.58 -6.57
N TRP A 79 5.80 -3.61 -7.48
CA TRP A 79 4.71 -3.44 -8.46
C TRP A 79 4.97 -4.31 -9.67
N VAL A 80 3.98 -5.12 -10.06
CA VAL A 80 4.01 -5.88 -11.32
C VAL A 80 2.89 -5.41 -12.25
N PRO A 81 3.03 -5.53 -13.58
CA PRO A 81 1.93 -5.23 -14.49
C PRO A 81 0.69 -6.11 -14.18
N PRO A 82 -0.51 -5.53 -14.00
CA PRO A 82 -1.75 -6.30 -13.99
C PRO A 82 -2.13 -6.75 -15.41
N GLN A 83 -3.22 -7.50 -15.56
CA GLN A 83 -3.74 -7.90 -16.87
C GLN A 83 -4.04 -6.69 -17.76
N GLY A 84 -3.85 -6.88 -19.06
CA GLY A 84 -4.08 -5.84 -20.06
C GLY A 84 -5.52 -5.35 -20.06
N GLY A 85 -5.71 -4.04 -20.02
CA GLY A 85 -7.03 -3.39 -19.97
C GLY A 85 -7.45 -2.97 -18.54
N GLU A 86 -6.67 -3.32 -17.52
CA GLU A 86 -6.87 -2.82 -16.16
C GLU A 86 -6.15 -1.48 -15.92
N GLY A 87 -6.64 -0.74 -14.93
CA GLY A 87 -6.08 0.52 -14.49
C GLY A 87 -6.93 1.75 -14.84
N PRO A 88 -6.41 2.94 -14.56
CA PRO A 88 -7.14 4.18 -14.72
C PRO A 88 -7.43 4.50 -16.19
N VAL A 89 -8.67 4.89 -16.47
CA VAL A 89 -9.08 5.45 -17.76
C VAL A 89 -8.94 6.96 -17.70
N TYR A 90 -7.83 7.46 -18.23
CA TYR A 90 -7.56 8.89 -18.27
C TYR A 90 -8.28 9.54 -19.47
N GLN A 91 -9.33 10.32 -19.21
CA GLN A 91 -10.00 11.12 -20.23
C GLN A 91 -9.55 12.57 -20.14
N GLY A 92 -8.91 13.09 -21.21
CA GLY A 92 -8.50 14.50 -21.28
C GLY A 92 -7.41 14.91 -20.28
N MET A 93 -6.62 13.95 -19.81
CA MET A 93 -5.43 14.14 -18.97
C MET A 93 -4.16 14.03 -19.80
#